data_AF-A0A662KW17-F1
#
_entry.id   AF-A0A662KW17-F1
#
_cell.length_a   1.000
_cell.length_b   1.000
_cell.length_c   1.000
_cell.angle_alpha   90.00
_cell.angle_beta   90.00
_cell.angle_gamma   90.00
#
_symmetry.space_group_name_H-M   'P 1'
#
loop_
_entity.id
_entity.type
_entity.pdbx_description
1 polymer ?
#
loop_
_entity_poly.entity_id
_entity_poly.type
_entity_poly.pdbx_seq_one_letter_code
_entity_poly.pdbx_strand_id
1 'polypeptide(L)' 'MFQQLEVEEQLHLLEDLVAMVKGRTLRKKHDILELKGLGKELWGNIDAQEYLDSERNAWSG' A
#
# COMPACT_ATOMS: atom_id res chain seq x y z
N MET A 1 14.92 -8.49 -28.05
CA MET A 1 14.35 -7.19 -27.61
C MET A 1 14.75 -6.84 -26.16
N PHE A 2 15.94 -7.28 -25.68
CA PHE A 2 16.47 -6.95 -24.34
C PHE A 2 17.83 -6.23 -24.41
N GLN A 3 18.38 -6.06 -25.61
CA GLN A 3 19.70 -5.46 -25.85
C GLN A 3 19.66 -3.94 -26.05
N GLN A 4 18.51 -3.29 -25.86
CA GLN A 4 18.32 -1.85 -26.02
C GLN A 4 18.04 -1.13 -24.69
N LEU A 5 18.01 -1.86 -23.57
CA LEU A 5 17.84 -1.28 -22.23
C LEU A 5 19.21 -1.00 -21.64
N GLU A 6 19.38 0.20 -21.09
CA GLU A 6 20.56 0.55 -20.31
C GLU A 6 20.68 -0.39 -19.11
N VAL A 7 21.91 -0.60 -18.62
CA VAL A 7 22.18 -1.55 -17.53
C VAL A 7 21.33 -1.25 -16.28
N GLU A 8 21.08 0.03 -16.00
CA GLU A 8 20.23 0.47 -14.89
C GLU A 8 18.76 0.05 -15.06
N GLU A 9 18.22 0.15 -16.27
CA GLU A 9 16.85 -0.30 -16.58
C GLU A 9 16.73 -1.82 -16.48
N GLN A 10 17.77 -2.56 -16.86
CA GLN A 10 17.82 -4.01 -16.71
C GLN A 10 17.84 -4.42 -15.23
N LEU A 11 18.56 -3.67 -14.38
CA LEU A 11 18.61 -3.90 -12.93
C LEU A 11 17.24 -3.61 -12.29
N HIS A 12 16.61 -2.50 -12.62
CA HIS A 12 15.26 -2.19 -12.13
C HIS A 12 14.23 -3.24 -12.54
N LEU A 13 14.27 -3.69 -13.79
CA LEU A 13 13.38 -4.76 -14.25
C LEU A 13 13.58 -6.06 -13.46
N LEU A 14 14.83 -6.37 -13.09
CA LEU A 14 15.16 -7.55 -12.32
C LEU A 14 14.65 -7.45 -10.88
N GLU A 15 14.75 -6.27 -10.26
CA GLU A 15 14.15 -5.97 -8.95
C GLU A 15 12.63 -6.12 -8.97
N ASP A 16 11.96 -5.57 -9.98
CA ASP A 16 10.51 -5.66 -10.15
C ASP A 16 10.06 -7.11 -10.33
N LEU A 17 10.78 -7.89 -11.15
CA LEU A 17 10.52 -9.31 -11.33
C LEU A 17 10.67 -10.08 -10.03
N VAL A 18 11.71 -9.81 -9.25
CA VAL A 18 11.92 -10.43 -7.93
C VAL A 18 10.80 -10.06 -6.95
N ALA A 19 10.39 -8.79 -6.91
CA ALA A 19 9.30 -8.32 -6.06
C ALA A 19 7.97 -8.99 -6.44
N MET A 20 7.67 -9.09 -7.73
CA MET A 20 6.47 -9.77 -8.23
C MET A 20 6.45 -11.26 -7.86
N VAL A 21 7.58 -11.96 -8.01
CA VAL A 21 7.67 -13.38 -7.65
C VAL A 21 7.52 -13.58 -6.15
N LYS A 22 8.18 -12.77 -5.31
CA LYS A 22 8.02 -12.80 -3.85
C LYS A 22 6.58 -12.53 -3.41
N GLY A 23 5.91 -11.56 -4.04
CA GLY A 23 4.51 -11.24 -3.75
C GLY A 23 3.53 -12.37 -4.12
N ARG A 24 3.87 -13.18 -5.14
CA ARG A 24 3.07 -14.36 -5.54
C ARG A 24 3.27 -15.55 -4.60
N THR A 25 4.48 -15.77 -4.08
CA THR A 25 4.78 -16.89 -3.19
C THR A 25 4.37 -16.64 -1.74
N LEU A 26 4.23 -15.37 -1.33
CA LEU A 26 3.90 -14.96 0.04
C LEU A 26 2.47 -14.49 0.24
N ARG A 27 1.55 -14.71 -0.72
CA ARG A 27 0.16 -14.28 -0.57
C ARG A 27 -0.58 -15.18 0.43
N LYS A 28 -0.31 -14.93 1.72
CA LYS A 28 -1.14 -15.41 2.82
C LYS A 28 -2.54 -14.84 2.60
N LYS A 29 -3.57 -15.68 2.75
CA LYS A 29 -4.93 -15.15 2.86
C LYS A 29 -5.00 -14.42 4.20
N HIS A 30 -5.14 -13.11 4.13
CA HIS A 30 -5.34 -12.27 5.30
C HIS A 30 -6.82 -12.14 5.56
N ASP A 31 -7.23 -12.30 6.81
CA ASP A 31 -8.57 -11.89 7.24
C ASP A 31 -8.54 -10.37 7.49
N ILE A 32 -9.55 -9.65 7.00
CA ILE A 32 -9.68 -8.22 7.28
C ILE A 32 -9.78 -7.92 8.78
N LEU A 33 -10.23 -8.91 9.57
CA LEU A 33 -10.26 -8.83 11.03
C LEU A 33 -8.88 -8.74 11.67
N GLU A 34 -7.79 -9.09 10.96
CA GLU A 34 -6.42 -8.87 11.43
C GLU A 34 -6.11 -7.38 11.68
N LEU A 35 -6.85 -6.48 11.01
CA LEU A 35 -6.71 -5.04 11.19
C LEU A 35 -7.53 -4.50 12.38
N LYS A 36 -8.37 -5.33 13.01
CA LYS A 36 -9.27 -4.88 14.07
C LYS A 36 -8.46 -4.36 15.27
N GLY A 37 -8.70 -3.10 15.61
CA GLY A 37 -8.05 -2.45 16.74
C GLY A 37 -6.68 -1.85 16.43
N LEU A 38 -6.13 -2.10 15.23
CA LEU A 38 -4.96 -1.35 14.76
C LEU A 38 -5.34 0.13 14.64
N GLY A 39 -4.50 0.99 15.22
CA GLY A 39 -4.72 2.44 15.20
C GLY A 39 -5.70 2.97 16.25
N LYS A 40 -6.37 2.13 17.05
CA LYS A 40 -7.35 2.61 18.06
C LYS A 40 -6.79 3.74 18.95
N GLU A 41 -5.55 3.58 19.42
CA GLU A 41 -4.89 4.57 20.28
C GLU A 41 -4.56 5.87 19.54
N LEU A 42 -4.31 5.81 18.22
CA LEU A 42 -4.08 6.99 17.38
C LEU A 42 -5.38 7.81 17.22
N TRP A 43 -6.52 7.11 17.13
CA TRP A 43 -7.84 7.73 17.03
C TRP A 43 -8.43 8.12 18.40
N GLY A 44 -7.77 7.82 19.51
CA GLY A 44 -8.32 8.01 20.86
C GLY A 44 -8.64 9.47 21.22
N ASN A 45 -7.95 10.42 20.60
CA ASN A 45 -8.15 11.87 20.81
C ASN A 45 -8.65 12.60 19.54
N ILE A 46 -9.06 11.85 18.52
CA ILE A 46 -9.55 12.39 17.25
C ILE A 46 -11.03 12.05 17.15
N ASP A 47 -11.88 13.07 16.95
CA ASP A 47 -13.27 12.81 16.58
C ASP A 47 -13.29 12.25 15.15
N ALA A 48 -13.62 10.97 15.04
CA ALA A 48 -13.60 10.26 13.77
C ALA A 48 -14.63 10.80 12.77
N GLN A 49 -15.76 11.34 13.24
CA GLN A 49 -16.76 11.94 12.34
C GLN A 49 -16.29 13.29 11.83
N GLU A 50 -15.77 14.14 12.72
CA GLU A 50 -15.23 15.45 12.33
C GLU A 50 -14.09 15.31 11.32
N TYR A 51 -13.16 14.38 11.56
CA TYR A 51 -12.07 14.10 10.63
C TYR A 51 -12.59 13.65 9.26
N LEU A 52 -13.54 12.70 9.24
CA LEU A 52 -14.11 12.18 8.00
C LEU A 52 -14.84 13.26 7.21
N ASP A 53 -15.59 14.13 7.89
CA ASP A 53 -16.33 15.21 7.26
C ASP A 53 -15.38 16.30 6.73
N SER A 54 -14.27 16.58 7.42
CA SER A 54 -13.20 17.46 6.92
C SER A 54 -12.59 16.91 5.62
N GLU A 55 -12.23 15.63 5.60
CA GLU A 55 -11.68 14.97 4.40
C GLU A 55 -12.69 14.97 3.24
N ARG A 56 -13.97 14.69 3.52
CA ARG A 56 -15.05 14.75 2.52
C ARG A 56 -15.19 16.15 1.93
N ASN A 57 -15.24 17.17 2.78
CA ASN A 57 -15.35 18.56 2.35
C ASN A 57 -14.12 19.01 1.55
N ALA A 58 -12.92 18.50 1.87
CA ALA A 58 -11.70 18.79 1.13
C ALA A 58 -11.68 18.13 -0.25
N TRP A 59 -12.41 17.04 -0.45
CA TRP A 59 -12.47 16.29 -1.71
C TRP A 59 -13.70 16.65 -2.56
N SER A 60 -14.78 17.10 -1.93
CA SER A 60 -15.92 17.71 -2.60
C SER A 60 -15.61 19.17 -2.92
N GLY A 61 -14.81 19.37 -3.98
CA GLY A 61 -14.71 20.67 -4.63
C GLY A 61 -16.04 21.17 -5.16
#